data_AF-A0A5S3W5R9-F1
#
_entry.id   AF-A0A5S3W5R9-F1
#
_cell.length_a   1.000
_cell.length_b   1.000
_cell.length_c   1.000
_cell.angle_alpha   90.00
_cell.angle_beta   90.00
_cell.angle_gamma   90.00
#
_symmetry.space_group_name_H-M   'P 1'
#
loop_
_entity.id
_entity.type
_entity.pdbx_description
1 polymer ?
#
loop_
_entity_poly.entity_id
_entity_poly.type
_entity_poly.pdbx_seq_one_letter_code
_entity_poly.pdbx_strand_id
1 'polypeptide(L)'
;MNRIKIALLLSSVFASNSYAGDQLINQAKKAEIKSCLSTIDAVEEFFTKDQSYGSASLWAVENSDDQIFTSTLELTFSDGPQIIDLTVAPTKDGQCSYSYTRTFYSEKSCMAYSKANMKNAEYSTELNKYVTKFDDGSSNWFLSSAGVGCLIQKKEIGLRFKPQAL
;
A
#
# COMPACT_ATOMS: atom_id res chain seq x y z
N MET A 1 -3.57 38.49 -53.63
CA MET A 1 -4.40 38.00 -52.51
C MET A 1 -3.91 36.61 -52.11
N ASN A 2 -2.95 36.56 -51.18
CA ASN A 2 -2.28 35.32 -50.76
C ASN A 2 -3.12 34.59 -49.70
N ARG A 3 -3.46 33.33 -49.98
CA ARG A 3 -4.14 32.44 -49.04
C ARG A 3 -3.12 31.80 -48.10
N ILE A 4 -3.07 32.28 -46.86
CA ILE A 4 -2.30 31.67 -45.77
C ILE A 4 -3.03 30.40 -45.35
N LYS A 5 -2.40 29.24 -45.57
CA LYS A 5 -2.85 27.95 -45.05
C LYS A 5 -2.31 27.80 -43.62
N ILE A 6 -3.17 27.96 -42.62
CA ILE A 6 -2.86 27.66 -41.22
C ILE A 6 -2.94 26.13 -41.06
N ALA A 7 -1.80 25.49 -40.89
CA ALA A 7 -1.73 24.09 -40.51
C ALA A 7 -1.91 23.99 -38.98
N LEU A 8 -3.08 23.52 -38.54
CA LEU A 8 -3.31 23.14 -37.15
C LEU A 8 -2.52 21.84 -36.89
N LEU A 9 -1.38 21.96 -36.23
CA LEU A 9 -0.69 20.83 -35.62
C LEU A 9 -1.49 20.39 -34.41
N LEU A 10 -2.34 19.38 -34.60
CA LEU A 10 -3.00 18.62 -33.54
C LEU A 10 -1.88 17.87 -32.78
N SER A 11 -1.34 18.48 -31.73
CA SER A 11 -0.50 17.79 -30.76
C SER A 11 -1.39 16.83 -29.97
N SER A 12 -1.52 15.61 -30.49
CA SER A 12 -2.04 14.46 -29.76
C SER A 12 -1.12 14.23 -28.56
N VAL A 13 -1.51 14.79 -27.41
CA VAL A 13 -0.98 14.42 -26.10
C VAL A 13 -1.37 12.95 -25.90
N PHE A 14 -0.46 12.06 -26.28
CA PHE A 14 -0.52 10.68 -25.85
C PHE A 14 -0.35 10.72 -24.33
N ALA A 15 -1.47 10.65 -23.60
CA ALA A 15 -1.47 10.31 -22.19
C ALA A 15 -0.74 8.97 -22.08
N SER A 16 0.53 9.02 -21.72
CA SER A 16 1.31 7.83 -21.45
C SER A 16 0.66 7.23 -20.22
N ASN A 17 -0.03 6.10 -20.39
CA ASN A 17 -0.32 5.25 -19.25
C ASN A 17 1.05 4.85 -18.70
N SER A 18 1.51 5.59 -17.71
CA SER A 18 2.71 5.30 -16.94
C SER A 18 2.43 4.01 -16.18
N TYR A 19 2.54 2.87 -16.86
CA TYR A 19 2.73 1.57 -16.25
C TYR A 19 4.12 1.59 -15.64
N ALA A 20 4.25 2.26 -14.51
CA ALA A 20 5.46 2.21 -13.72
C ALA A 20 5.37 0.92 -12.90
N GLY A 21 5.71 -0.21 -13.54
CA GLY A 21 5.98 -1.47 -12.86
C GLY A 21 7.32 -1.41 -12.13
N ASP A 22 7.44 -2.21 -11.07
CA ASP A 22 8.62 -2.42 -10.22
C ASP A 22 9.21 -1.14 -9.59
N GLN A 23 8.38 -0.22 -9.11
CA GLN A 23 8.83 1.03 -8.53
C GLN A 23 9.56 0.87 -7.19
N LEU A 24 9.11 0.00 -6.28
CA LEU A 24 9.68 -0.14 -4.94
C LEU A 24 11.04 -0.81 -5.01
N ILE A 25 11.16 -1.95 -5.68
CA ILE A 25 12.45 -2.62 -5.83
C ILE A 25 13.46 -1.73 -6.54
N ASN A 26 13.04 -0.93 -7.53
CA ASN A 26 13.93 0.01 -8.21
C ASN A 26 14.32 1.18 -7.31
N GLN A 27 13.43 1.68 -6.46
CA GLN A 27 13.77 2.69 -5.43
C GLN A 27 14.74 2.14 -4.39
N ALA A 28 14.52 0.90 -3.91
CA ALA A 28 15.40 0.24 -2.96
C ALA A 28 16.81 -0.02 -3.55
N LYS A 29 16.90 -0.46 -4.81
CA LYS A 29 18.18 -0.62 -5.52
C LYS A 29 18.92 0.71 -5.66
N LYS A 30 18.22 1.81 -5.98
CA LYS A 30 18.80 3.17 -6.02
C LYS A 30 19.29 3.64 -4.67
N ALA A 31 18.68 3.16 -3.58
CA ALA A 31 19.08 3.40 -2.21
C ALA A 31 20.24 2.51 -1.75
N GLU A 32 20.81 1.67 -2.61
CA GLU A 32 21.87 0.69 -2.29
C GLU A 32 21.48 -0.39 -1.27
N ILE A 33 20.17 -0.60 -1.06
CA ILE A 33 19.65 -1.69 -0.23
C ILE A 33 19.83 -3.02 -0.97
N LYS A 34 20.30 -4.04 -0.27
CA LYS A 34 20.62 -5.39 -0.78
C LYS A 34 19.97 -6.48 0.08
N SER A 35 20.06 -6.36 1.39
CA SER A 35 19.62 -7.32 2.39
C SER A 35 18.14 -7.68 2.26
N CYS A 36 17.29 -6.66 2.10
CA CYS A 36 15.84 -6.80 2.07
C CYS A 36 15.22 -6.76 0.66
N LEU A 37 16.01 -6.74 -0.41
CA LEU A 37 15.47 -6.63 -1.77
C LEU A 37 14.44 -7.71 -2.10
N SER A 38 14.70 -8.96 -1.72
CA SER A 38 13.77 -10.07 -1.98
C SER A 38 12.42 -9.91 -1.27
N THR A 39 12.43 -9.44 -0.02
CA THR A 39 11.19 -9.16 0.73
C THR A 39 10.46 -7.94 0.15
N ILE A 40 11.18 -6.89 -0.26
CA ILE A 40 10.58 -5.73 -0.91
C ILE A 40 9.87 -6.15 -2.21
N ASP A 41 10.56 -6.92 -3.05
CA ASP A 41 10.05 -7.43 -4.34
C ASP A 41 8.77 -8.24 -4.16
N ALA A 42 8.77 -9.20 -3.23
CA ALA A 42 7.60 -10.05 -3.05
C ALA A 42 6.40 -9.32 -2.40
N VAL A 43 6.65 -8.35 -1.52
CA VAL A 43 5.57 -7.54 -0.96
C VAL A 43 5.02 -6.58 -2.02
N GLU A 44 5.88 -6.05 -2.88
CA GLU A 44 5.47 -5.29 -4.06
C GLU A 44 4.60 -6.14 -5.00
N GLU A 45 5.03 -7.35 -5.37
CA GLU A 45 4.26 -8.27 -6.20
C GLU A 45 2.92 -8.62 -5.54
N PHE A 46 2.91 -8.89 -4.23
CA PHE A 46 1.70 -9.22 -3.49
C PHE A 46 0.59 -8.16 -3.64
N PHE A 47 0.96 -6.88 -3.66
CA PHE A 47 -0.02 -5.79 -3.80
C PHE A 47 -0.33 -5.43 -5.24
N THR A 48 0.68 -5.48 -6.10
CA THR A 48 0.63 -4.82 -7.42
C THR A 48 0.39 -5.80 -8.56
N LYS A 49 0.33 -7.11 -8.28
CA LYS A 49 -0.03 -8.11 -9.29
C LYS A 49 -1.33 -7.73 -10.00
N ASP A 50 -1.22 -7.53 -11.31
CA ASP A 50 -2.30 -7.12 -12.21
C ASP A 50 -2.91 -5.73 -11.92
N GLN A 51 -2.22 -4.88 -11.15
CA GLN A 51 -2.67 -3.54 -10.78
C GLN A 51 -1.62 -2.47 -11.10
N SER A 52 -2.08 -1.34 -11.66
CA SER A 52 -1.26 -0.13 -11.71
C SER A 52 -1.23 0.54 -10.34
N TYR A 53 -0.10 1.12 -9.97
CA TYR A 53 0.06 1.81 -8.69
C TYR A 53 1.05 2.98 -8.81
N GLY A 54 0.92 3.94 -7.91
CA GLY A 54 1.93 4.96 -7.63
C GLY A 54 2.66 4.63 -6.34
N SER A 55 3.91 5.06 -6.20
CA SER A 55 4.64 4.90 -4.93
C SER A 55 5.58 6.06 -4.63
N ALA A 56 5.82 6.29 -3.33
CA ALA A 56 6.84 7.19 -2.82
C ALA A 56 7.54 6.55 -1.63
N SER A 57 8.85 6.39 -1.70
CA SER A 57 9.64 5.71 -0.66
C SER A 57 10.61 6.64 0.05
N LEU A 58 10.90 6.31 1.31
CA LEU A 58 11.87 6.98 2.17
C LEU A 58 12.80 5.95 2.81
N TRP A 59 14.08 6.30 2.93
CA TRP A 59 15.13 5.47 3.52
C TRP A 59 16.20 6.34 4.18
N ALA A 60 16.99 5.75 5.08
CA ALA A 60 18.17 6.40 5.64
C ALA A 60 19.30 6.47 4.60
N VAL A 61 19.99 7.60 4.51
CA VAL A 61 21.12 7.78 3.57
C VAL A 61 22.37 7.06 4.07
N GLU A 62 22.60 7.05 5.38
CA GLU A 62 23.72 6.34 5.99
C GLU A 62 23.34 4.89 6.31
N ASN A 63 24.20 3.95 5.91
CA ASN A 63 24.01 2.51 6.15
C ASN A 63 22.62 2.00 5.71
N SER A 64 22.12 2.46 4.56
CA SER A 64 20.77 2.18 4.08
C SER A 64 20.38 0.69 4.11
N ASP A 65 21.34 -0.20 3.83
CA ASP A 65 21.16 -1.66 3.83
C ASP A 65 20.80 -2.26 5.20
N ASP A 66 21.19 -1.57 6.28
CA ASP A 66 20.96 -1.96 7.68
C ASP A 66 19.79 -1.19 8.31
N GLN A 67 19.11 -0.35 7.54
CA GLN A 67 18.08 0.57 8.03
C GLN A 67 16.70 0.24 7.46
N ILE A 68 15.70 0.94 7.99
CA ILE A 68 14.32 0.80 7.58
C ILE A 68 14.15 1.39 6.17
N PHE A 69 13.47 0.63 5.31
CA PHE A 69 12.88 1.11 4.07
C PHE A 69 11.37 1.29 4.26
N THR A 70 10.84 2.47 3.93
CA THR A 70 9.40 2.74 3.98
C THR A 70 8.90 3.17 2.62
N SER A 71 7.68 2.79 2.28
CA SER A 71 7.04 3.19 1.03
C SER A 71 5.54 3.40 1.24
N THR A 72 5.00 4.47 0.67
CA THR A 72 3.57 4.67 0.53
C THR A 72 3.17 4.36 -0.89
N LEU A 73 2.21 3.44 -1.08
CA LEU A 73 1.65 3.07 -2.37
C LEU A 73 0.21 3.55 -2.47
N GLU A 74 -0.16 4.00 -3.66
CA GLU A 74 -1.56 4.21 -4.04
C GLU A 74 -1.95 3.15 -5.07
N LEU A 75 -2.97 2.35 -4.76
CA LEU A 75 -3.59 1.42 -5.69
C LEU A 75 -5.01 1.87 -5.96
N THR A 76 -5.44 1.84 -7.23
CA THR A 76 -6.80 2.19 -7.61
C THR A 76 -7.59 0.93 -7.94
N PHE A 77 -8.66 0.68 -7.18
CA PHE A 77 -9.63 -0.38 -7.46
C PHE A 77 -10.94 0.23 -7.96
N SER A 78 -11.84 -0.62 -8.47
CA SER A 78 -13.16 -0.18 -8.95
C SER A 78 -14.04 0.41 -7.84
N ASP A 79 -13.79 0.03 -6.58
CA ASP A 79 -14.50 0.50 -5.39
C ASP A 79 -13.79 1.64 -4.65
N GLY A 80 -12.70 2.15 -5.23
CA GLY A 80 -11.98 3.32 -4.74
C GLY A 80 -10.47 3.10 -4.57
N PRO A 81 -9.73 4.17 -4.24
CA PRO A 81 -8.30 4.07 -3.98
C PRO A 81 -8.04 3.43 -2.62
N GLN A 82 -6.91 2.73 -2.53
CA GLN A 82 -6.34 2.23 -1.29
C GLN A 82 -4.93 2.79 -1.13
N ILE A 83 -4.63 3.28 0.06
CA ILE A 83 -3.28 3.71 0.42
C ILE A 83 -2.64 2.60 1.25
N ILE A 84 -1.43 2.20 0.89
CA ILE A 84 -0.65 1.20 1.61
C ILE A 84 0.62 1.84 2.13
N ASP A 85 0.77 1.91 3.45
CA ASP A 85 2.02 2.30 4.09
C ASP A 85 2.79 1.03 4.45
N LEU A 86 3.87 0.77 3.72
CA LEU A 86 4.77 -0.36 3.89
C LEU A 86 6.03 0.06 4.64
N THR A 87 6.47 -0.80 5.55
CA THR A 87 7.77 -0.71 6.22
C THR A 87 8.45 -2.07 6.10
N VAL A 88 9.72 -2.08 5.68
CA VAL A 88 10.58 -3.26 5.64
C VAL A 88 11.85 -2.94 6.41
N ALA A 89 12.29 -3.87 7.26
CA ALA A 89 13.47 -3.70 8.07
C ALA A 89 14.27 -5.01 8.18
N PRO A 90 15.61 -4.94 8.17
CA PRO A 90 16.44 -6.09 8.46
C PRO A 90 16.28 -6.52 9.92
N THR A 91 16.50 -7.80 10.16
CA THR A 91 16.41 -8.45 11.47
C THR A 91 17.78 -9.00 11.88
N LYS A 92 17.99 -9.21 13.18
CA LYS A 92 19.30 -9.61 13.73
C LYS A 92 19.83 -10.94 13.19
N ASP A 93 18.96 -11.81 12.69
CA ASP A 93 19.29 -13.10 12.08
C ASP A 93 19.46 -13.02 10.56
N GLY A 94 19.58 -11.80 10.01
CA GLY A 94 19.83 -11.56 8.58
C GLY A 94 18.60 -11.81 7.69
N GLN A 95 17.40 -11.90 8.26
CA GLN A 95 16.14 -11.87 7.51
C GLN A 95 15.61 -10.45 7.41
N CYS A 96 14.44 -10.29 6.78
CA CYS A 96 13.70 -9.04 6.82
C CYS A 96 12.27 -9.28 7.30
N SER A 97 11.84 -8.38 8.17
CA SER A 97 10.44 -8.24 8.59
C SER A 97 9.80 -7.14 7.78
N TYR A 98 8.50 -7.28 7.55
CA TYR A 98 7.69 -6.20 7.00
C TYR A 98 6.46 -5.96 7.87
N SER A 99 5.97 -4.73 7.83
CA SER A 99 4.64 -4.39 8.30
C SER A 99 3.99 -3.48 7.29
N TYR A 100 2.69 -3.62 7.09
CA TYR A 100 1.96 -2.67 6.28
C TYR A 100 0.62 -2.28 6.91
N THR A 101 0.19 -1.07 6.61
CA THR A 101 -1.19 -0.60 6.88
C THR A 101 -1.86 -0.31 5.56
N ARG A 102 -2.96 -0.99 5.27
CA ARG A 102 -3.84 -0.67 4.14
C ARG A 102 -5.00 0.18 4.64
N THR A 103 -5.10 1.40 4.15
CA THR A 103 -6.15 2.37 4.49
C THR A 103 -7.05 2.61 3.29
N PHE A 104 -8.37 2.52 3.48
CA PHE A 104 -9.35 2.78 2.44
C PHE A 104 -10.70 3.17 3.02
N TYR A 105 -11.53 3.78 2.18
CA TYR A 105 -12.88 4.18 2.52
C TYR A 105 -13.90 3.19 1.94
N SER A 106 -14.97 2.94 2.68
CA SER A 106 -16.16 2.27 2.18
C SER A 106 -17.38 3.17 2.38
N GLU A 107 -18.26 3.22 1.38
CA GLU A 107 -19.55 3.90 1.51
C GLU A 107 -20.51 3.21 2.48
N LYS A 108 -20.20 1.96 2.88
CA LYS A 108 -20.94 1.25 3.92
C LYS A 108 -20.59 1.82 5.30
N SER A 109 -21.55 1.85 6.21
CA SER A 109 -21.26 2.08 7.62
C SER A 109 -20.31 0.99 8.15
N CYS A 110 -19.53 1.29 9.19
CA CYS A 110 -18.56 0.32 9.73
C CYS A 110 -19.20 -1.01 10.15
N MET A 111 -20.42 -0.96 10.70
CA MET A 111 -21.20 -2.15 11.07
C MET A 111 -21.63 -2.98 9.85
N ALA A 112 -22.00 -2.31 8.75
CA ALA A 112 -22.38 -3.00 7.52
C ALA A 112 -21.15 -3.58 6.80
N TYR A 113 -20.03 -2.85 6.82
CA TYR A 113 -18.76 -3.32 6.27
C TYR A 113 -18.28 -4.56 7.03
N SER A 114 -18.18 -4.52 8.37
CA SER A 114 -17.68 -5.65 9.16
C SER A 114 -18.47 -6.93 8.91
N LYS A 115 -19.82 -6.86 8.94
CA LYS A 115 -20.69 -8.01 8.67
C LYS A 115 -20.54 -8.58 7.26
N ALA A 116 -20.35 -7.73 6.25
CA ALA A 116 -20.31 -8.17 4.86
C ALA A 116 -18.92 -8.67 4.43
N ASN A 117 -17.86 -8.00 4.91
CA ASN A 117 -16.51 -8.09 4.36
C ASN A 117 -15.48 -8.66 5.35
N MET A 118 -15.78 -8.76 6.64
CA MET A 118 -14.84 -9.21 7.68
C MET A 118 -15.36 -10.44 8.43
N LYS A 119 -15.86 -11.45 7.69
CA LYS A 119 -16.54 -12.62 8.28
C LYS A 119 -15.68 -13.45 9.25
N ASN A 120 -14.37 -13.41 9.08
CA ASN A 120 -13.41 -14.14 9.91
C ASN A 120 -12.75 -13.26 10.98
N ALA A 121 -13.07 -11.96 11.02
CA ALA A 121 -12.52 -11.05 12.00
C ALA A 121 -13.47 -10.99 13.21
N GLU A 122 -12.93 -11.26 14.39
CA GLU A 122 -13.65 -11.18 15.64
C GLU A 122 -13.51 -9.79 16.24
N TYR A 123 -14.60 -9.29 16.84
CA TYR A 123 -14.54 -8.06 17.61
C TYR A 123 -13.52 -8.23 18.76
N SER A 124 -12.64 -7.24 18.91
CA SER A 124 -11.59 -7.26 19.94
C SER A 124 -11.89 -6.25 21.04
N THR A 125 -11.86 -4.96 20.71
CA THR A 125 -12.06 -3.85 21.64
C THR A 125 -12.33 -2.56 20.88
N GLU A 126 -12.75 -1.51 21.58
CA GLU A 126 -12.50 -0.15 21.12
C GLU A 126 -11.07 0.25 21.47
N LEU A 127 -10.36 0.96 20.57
CA LEU A 127 -9.07 1.55 20.91
C LEU A 127 -9.22 2.71 21.92
N ASN A 128 -10.32 3.44 21.80
CA ASN A 128 -10.75 4.47 22.74
C ASN A 128 -12.28 4.68 22.54
N LYS A 129 -12.68 5.74 21.82
CA LYS A 129 -14.10 6.09 21.64
C LYS A 129 -14.65 5.88 20.23
N TYR A 130 -13.81 6.05 19.20
CA TYR A 130 -14.28 6.17 17.81
C TYR A 130 -13.71 5.13 16.86
N VAL A 131 -12.81 4.27 17.36
CA VAL A 131 -12.12 3.28 16.54
C VAL A 131 -12.33 1.91 17.14
N THR A 132 -13.01 1.05 16.40
CA THR A 132 -13.26 -0.33 16.77
C THR A 132 -12.19 -1.22 16.16
N LYS A 133 -11.63 -2.10 16.98
CA LYS A 133 -10.63 -3.09 16.59
C LYS A 133 -11.27 -4.46 16.40
N PHE A 134 -10.91 -5.13 15.32
CA PHE A 134 -11.18 -6.54 15.08
C PHE A 134 -9.86 -7.29 14.82
N ASP A 135 -9.83 -8.58 15.14
CA ASP A 135 -8.69 -9.48 14.94
C ASP A 135 -9.11 -10.66 14.06
N ASP A 136 -8.35 -10.99 13.02
CA ASP A 136 -8.61 -12.18 12.18
C ASP A 136 -7.54 -13.28 12.33
N GLY A 137 -6.78 -13.22 13.43
CA GLY A 137 -5.66 -14.11 13.75
C GLY A 137 -4.36 -13.80 13.03
N SER A 138 -4.39 -13.04 11.92
CA SER A 138 -3.18 -12.67 11.16
C SER A 138 -3.04 -11.17 10.94
N SER A 139 -4.11 -10.42 11.19
CA SER A 139 -4.18 -8.99 10.99
C SER A 139 -5.10 -8.34 12.01
N ASN A 140 -4.85 -7.06 12.23
CA ASN A 140 -5.73 -6.20 13.01
C ASN A 140 -6.48 -5.27 12.05
N TRP A 141 -7.79 -5.17 12.22
CA TRP A 141 -8.64 -4.25 11.47
C TRP A 141 -9.13 -3.14 12.40
N PHE A 142 -9.02 -1.90 11.95
CA PHE A 142 -9.46 -0.72 12.68
C PHE A 142 -10.51 0.02 11.85
N LEU A 143 -11.71 0.15 12.39
CA LEU A 143 -12.84 0.76 11.72
C LEU A 143 -13.21 2.04 12.46
N SER A 144 -13.34 3.15 11.71
CA SER A 144 -13.78 4.44 12.22
C SER A 144 -14.86 5.03 11.33
N SER A 145 -15.90 5.60 11.92
CA SER A 145 -16.98 6.21 11.15
C SER A 145 -16.48 7.47 10.44
N ALA A 146 -16.77 7.60 9.14
CA ALA A 146 -16.40 8.75 8.32
C ALA A 146 -17.63 9.22 7.54
N GLY A 147 -18.37 10.18 8.11
CA GLY A 147 -19.67 10.59 7.57
C GLY A 147 -20.66 9.43 7.63
N VAL A 148 -21.21 9.05 6.46
CA VAL A 148 -22.11 7.88 6.33
C VAL A 148 -21.36 6.57 6.11
N GLY A 149 -20.08 6.65 5.77
CA GLY A 149 -19.24 5.49 5.46
C GLY A 149 -18.30 5.10 6.59
N CYS A 150 -17.33 4.27 6.24
CA CYS A 150 -16.32 3.75 7.15
C CYS A 150 -14.92 3.99 6.59
N LEU A 151 -14.04 4.52 7.42
CA LEU A 151 -12.59 4.45 7.21
C LEU A 151 -12.08 3.14 7.80
N ILE A 152 -11.41 2.35 6.98
CA ILE A 152 -10.86 1.05 7.35
C ILE A 152 -9.34 1.12 7.30
N GLN A 153 -8.69 0.61 8.34
CA GLN A 153 -7.27 0.33 8.33
C GLN A 153 -7.03 -1.14 8.65
N LYS A 154 -6.44 -1.90 7.73
CA LYS A 154 -5.99 -3.27 7.96
C LYS A 154 -4.48 -3.26 8.18
N LYS A 155 -4.01 -3.81 9.30
CA LYS A 155 -2.58 -3.89 9.65
C LYS A 155 -2.12 -5.33 9.74
N GLU A 156 -1.01 -5.61 9.07
CA GLU A 156 -0.36 -6.92 9.05
C GLU A 156 1.15 -6.78 9.28
N ILE A 157 1.73 -7.82 9.87
CA ILE A 157 3.17 -7.98 10.07
C ILE A 157 3.56 -9.34 9.51
N GLY A 158 4.71 -9.43 8.85
CA GLY A 158 5.22 -10.67 8.30
C GLY A 158 6.74 -10.77 8.33
N LEU A 159 7.23 -11.99 8.07
CA LEU A 159 8.65 -12.33 7.98
C LEU A 159 8.94 -13.04 6.67
N ARG A 160 9.98 -12.58 5.98
CA ARG A 160 10.45 -13.02 4.66
C ARG A 160 9.38 -12.95 3.57
N PHE A 161 8.25 -13.66 3.70
CA PHE A 161 7.09 -13.73 2.80
C PHE A 161 5.79 -14.21 3.47
N LYS A 162 5.80 -14.44 4.80
CA LYS A 162 4.68 -15.07 5.50
C LYS A 162 4.07 -14.07 6.48
N PRO A 163 2.75 -13.79 6.38
CA PRO A 163 2.01 -13.15 7.46
C PRO A 163 2.28 -13.93 8.75
N GLN A 164 2.61 -13.21 9.82
CA GLN A 164 2.68 -13.82 11.14
C GLN A 164 1.26 -13.82 11.70
N ALA A 165 0.73 -15.02 11.98
CA ALA A 165 -0.43 -15.12 12.84
C ALA A 165 -0.03 -14.61 14.24
N LEU A 166 -0.81 -13.69 14.81
CA LEU A 166 -0.65 -13.22 16.19
C LEU A 166 -1.37 -14.18 17.14
#